data_AF-A0A327Z9B8-F1
#
_entry.id   AF-A0A327Z9B8-F1
#
_cell.length_a   1.000
_cell.length_b   1.000
_cell.length_c   1.000
_cell.angle_alpha   90.00
_cell.angle_beta   90.00
_cell.angle_gamma   90.00
#
_symmetry.space_group_name_H-M   'P 1'
#
loop_
_entity.id
_entity.type
_entity.pdbx_description
1 polymer ?
#
loop_
_entity_poly.entity_id
_entity_poly.type
_entity_poly.pdbx_seq_one_letter_code
_entity_poly.pdbx_strand_id
1 'polypeptide(L)'
;MGLFSEKGDARARAERAGIDVIGALAVGHMVDGGASVYLLVFPDRLELVSTGQMGFRTGAGRSVIALGDVSGAAVRDGLFRGILLIAVGGNTVEFSTGKAAAGHLCRVIEERLAAGPVENPLLRNLAELHAAGLLTDAEYEAKRAGLL
;
A
#
# COMPACT_ATOMS: atom_id res chain seq x y z
N MET A 1 -7.73 17.81 25.55
CA MET A 1 -7.13 18.07 24.22
C MET A 1 -7.22 16.76 23.45
N GLY A 2 -8.23 16.62 22.59
CA GLY A 2 -8.68 15.32 22.07
C GLY A 2 -7.76 14.77 20.99
N LEU A 3 -7.17 13.60 21.27
CA LEU A 3 -6.53 12.71 20.29
C LEU A 3 -7.64 12.12 19.41
N PHE A 4 -8.09 12.88 18.40
CA PHE A 4 -9.08 12.40 17.45
C PHE A 4 -8.48 11.29 16.59
N SER A 5 -9.21 10.19 16.56
CA SER A 5 -8.96 8.94 15.84
C SER A 5 -8.92 9.15 14.31
N GLU A 6 -7.84 9.70 13.76
CA GLU A 6 -7.65 9.79 12.30
C GLU A 6 -7.58 8.39 11.65
N LYS A 7 -7.09 7.38 12.39
CA LYS A 7 -6.91 6.01 11.90
C LYS A 7 -8.23 5.31 11.55
N GLY A 8 -9.26 5.48 12.38
CA GLY A 8 -10.58 4.87 12.16
C GLY A 8 -11.39 5.61 11.09
N ASP A 9 -11.18 6.91 10.94
CA ASP A 9 -11.99 7.73 10.04
C ASP A 9 -11.57 7.58 8.57
N ALA A 10 -10.27 7.51 8.27
CA ALA A 10 -9.80 7.36 6.88
C ALA A 10 -10.28 6.05 6.23
N ARG A 11 -10.19 4.92 6.94
CA ARG A 11 -10.68 3.62 6.46
C ARG A 11 -12.19 3.64 6.26
N ALA A 12 -12.95 4.10 7.25
CA ALA A 12 -14.40 4.18 7.16
C ALA A 12 -14.86 5.13 6.04
N ARG A 13 -14.11 6.20 5.75
CA ARG A 13 -14.37 7.10 4.61
C ARG A 13 -14.11 6.40 3.28
N ALA A 14 -13.03 5.63 3.16
CA ALA A 14 -12.72 4.85 1.97
C ALA A 14 -13.83 3.81 1.68
N GLU A 15 -14.26 3.07 2.70
CA GLU A 15 -15.36 2.10 2.59
C GLU A 15 -16.68 2.78 2.18
N ARG A 16 -17.01 3.93 2.80
CA ARG A 16 -18.18 4.75 2.41
C ARG A 16 -18.11 5.27 0.98
N ALA A 17 -16.89 5.46 0.46
CA ALA A 17 -16.64 5.86 -0.92
C ALA A 17 -16.60 4.67 -1.90
N GLY A 18 -16.89 3.44 -1.45
CA GLY A 18 -16.91 2.23 -2.27
C GLY A 18 -15.54 1.66 -2.61
N ILE A 19 -14.49 2.05 -1.87
CA ILE A 19 -13.13 1.55 -2.05
C ILE A 19 -12.97 0.25 -1.26
N ASP A 20 -12.47 -0.80 -1.92
CA ASP A 20 -12.10 -2.04 -1.25
C ASP A 20 -10.82 -1.86 -0.42
N VAL A 21 -10.97 -1.98 0.89
CA VAL A 21 -9.88 -1.87 1.88
C VAL A 21 -9.56 -3.22 2.52
N ILE A 22 -10.14 -4.32 2.03
CA ILE A 22 -9.92 -5.66 2.60
C ILE A 22 -8.45 -6.05 2.41
N GLY A 23 -7.77 -6.36 3.51
CA GLY A 23 -6.35 -6.70 3.51
C GLY A 23 -5.40 -5.50 3.54
N ALA A 24 -5.90 -4.26 3.52
CA ALA A 24 -5.07 -3.08 3.73
C ALA A 24 -4.59 -3.00 5.19
N LEU A 25 -3.29 -2.86 5.38
CA LEU A 25 -2.60 -2.67 6.64
C LEU A 25 -2.83 -1.26 7.21
N ALA A 26 -2.90 -0.26 6.34
CA ALA A 26 -3.18 1.13 6.70
C ALA A 26 -3.90 1.86 5.56
N VAL A 27 -4.68 2.88 5.92
CA VAL A 27 -5.38 3.75 4.98
C VAL A 27 -5.12 5.21 5.34
N GLY A 28 -4.61 5.98 4.39
CA GLY A 28 -4.48 7.43 4.45
C GLY A 28 -5.56 8.11 3.62
N HIS A 29 -5.91 9.33 3.99
CA HIS A 29 -6.85 10.17 3.24
C HIS A 29 -6.28 11.58 3.08
N MET A 30 -6.47 12.14 1.89
CA MET A 30 -6.22 13.54 1.58
C MET A 30 -7.28 14.09 0.64
N VAL A 31 -7.33 15.42 0.54
CA VAL A 31 -8.13 16.11 -0.47
C VAL A 31 -7.18 16.85 -1.39
N ASP A 32 -7.28 16.59 -2.68
CA ASP A 32 -6.49 17.22 -3.74
C ASP A 32 -7.41 17.76 -4.84
N GLY A 33 -7.32 19.05 -5.15
CA GLY A 33 -8.19 19.69 -6.15
C GLY A 33 -9.71 19.50 -5.94
N GLY A 34 -10.15 19.24 -4.70
CA GLY A 34 -11.54 18.92 -4.36
C GLY A 34 -11.91 17.43 -4.47
N ALA A 35 -11.00 16.59 -4.98
CA ALA A 35 -11.14 15.13 -4.99
C ALA A 35 -10.65 14.52 -3.69
N SER A 36 -11.31 13.47 -3.19
CA SER A 36 -10.76 12.65 -2.11
C SER A 36 -9.77 11.65 -2.71
N VAL A 37 -8.55 11.61 -2.17
CA VAL A 37 -7.50 10.68 -2.57
C VAL A 37 -7.15 9.83 -1.36
N TYR A 38 -7.17 8.51 -1.56
CA TYR A 38 -6.89 7.53 -0.53
C TYR A 38 -5.60 6.80 -0.86
N LEU A 39 -4.73 6.65 0.14
CA LEU A 39 -3.54 5.79 0.06
C LEU A 39 -3.82 4.52 0.85
N LEU A 40 -3.86 3.38 0.17
CA LEU A 40 -3.99 2.07 0.80
C LEU A 40 -2.62 1.40 0.82
N VAL A 41 -2.22 0.91 2.00
CA VAL A 41 -0.98 0.16 2.18
C VAL A 41 -1.33 -1.31 2.32
N PHE A 42 -1.02 -2.13 1.32
CA PHE A 42 -1.18 -3.58 1.38
C PHE A 42 0.16 -4.26 1.67
N PRO A 43 0.17 -5.56 2.00
CA PRO A 43 1.41 -6.30 2.21
C PRO A 43 2.34 -6.33 0.97
N ASP A 44 1.78 -6.35 -0.22
CA ASP A 44 2.46 -6.57 -1.50
C ASP A 44 2.52 -5.31 -2.39
N ARG A 45 1.72 -4.28 -2.09
CA ARG A 45 1.58 -3.09 -2.93
C ARG A 45 1.05 -1.88 -2.17
N LEU A 46 1.21 -0.71 -2.77
CA LEU A 46 0.55 0.52 -2.38
C LEU A 46 -0.49 0.87 -3.46
N GLU A 47 -1.61 1.44 -3.06
CA GLU A 47 -2.61 1.91 -3.99
C GLU A 47 -3.03 3.34 -3.70
N LEU A 48 -3.08 4.17 -4.73
CA LEU A 48 -3.63 5.51 -4.68
C LEU A 48 -4.96 5.52 -5.44
N VAL A 49 -6.04 5.83 -4.72
CA VAL A 49 -7.39 5.84 -5.28
C VAL A 49 -7.96 7.25 -5.15
N SER A 50 -8.22 7.92 -6.27
CA SER A 50 -8.90 9.21 -6.32
C SER A 50 -10.36 9.03 -6.68
N THR A 51 -11.27 9.59 -5.88
CA THR A 51 -12.72 9.52 -6.10
C THR A 51 -13.28 10.73 -6.87
N GLY A 52 -12.43 11.63 -7.36
CA GLY A 52 -12.84 12.82 -8.12
C GLY A 52 -12.57 12.71 -9.61
N GLN A 53 -13.17 13.62 -10.38
CA GLN A 53 -12.93 13.74 -11.82
C GLN A 53 -11.59 14.43 -12.08
N MET A 54 -10.57 13.68 -12.50
CA MET A 54 -9.47 14.28 -13.26
C MET A 54 -10.03 14.63 -14.64
N GLY A 55 -10.23 15.92 -14.91
CA GLY A 55 -10.62 16.54 -16.20
C GLY A 55 -11.18 15.64 -17.31
N PHE A 56 -12.45 15.84 -17.66
CA PHE A 56 -13.13 15.33 -18.89
C PHE A 56 -13.14 13.82 -19.16
N ARG A 57 -12.77 12.97 -18.19
CA ARG A 57 -13.08 11.54 -18.24
C ARG A 57 -13.70 11.11 -16.92
N THR A 58 -14.93 10.59 -17.01
CA THR A 58 -15.66 9.98 -15.90
C THR A 58 -14.93 8.72 -15.46
N GLY A 59 -14.05 8.83 -14.46
CA GLY A 59 -13.40 7.67 -13.85
C GLY A 59 -12.52 8.08 -12.68
N ALA A 60 -12.83 7.56 -11.50
CA ALA A 60 -11.93 7.51 -10.36
C ALA A 60 -10.59 6.92 -10.81
N GLY A 61 -9.49 7.63 -10.56
CA GLY A 61 -8.15 7.16 -10.91
C GLY A 61 -7.61 6.21 -9.85
N ARG A 62 -7.19 5.01 -10.24
CA ARG A 62 -6.46 4.07 -9.37
C ARG A 62 -5.05 3.89 -9.91
N SER A 63 -4.06 4.15 -9.07
CA SER A 63 -2.65 3.83 -9.33
C SER A 63 -2.21 2.74 -8.36
N VAL A 64 -1.51 1.74 -8.86
CA VAL A 64 -0.98 0.62 -8.07
C VAL A 64 0.54 0.64 -8.20
N ILE A 65 1.22 0.59 -7.06
CA ILE A 65 2.68 0.60 -6.96
C ILE A 65 3.07 -0.70 -6.27
N ALA A 66 3.80 -1.58 -6.95
CA ALA A 66 4.28 -2.80 -6.31
C ALA A 66 5.24 -2.42 -5.18
N LEU A 67 5.16 -3.12 -4.04
CA LEU A 67 6.03 -2.79 -2.91
C LEU A 67 7.51 -3.02 -3.25
N GLY A 68 7.81 -3.93 -4.18
CA GLY A 68 9.17 -4.13 -4.71
C GLY A 68 9.76 -2.92 -5.44
N ASP A 69 8.92 -2.00 -5.93
CA ASP A 69 9.36 -0.76 -6.56
C ASP A 69 9.60 0.37 -5.56
N VAL A 70 9.18 0.19 -4.30
CA VAL A 70 9.30 1.17 -3.22
C VAL A 70 10.64 0.99 -2.52
N SER A 71 11.50 2.01 -2.57
CA SER A 71 12.82 1.98 -1.93
C SER A 71 12.87 2.63 -0.55
N GLY A 72 11.81 3.35 -0.15
CA GLY A 72 11.72 3.94 1.18
C GLY A 72 10.52 4.87 1.35
N ALA A 73 10.28 5.27 2.59
CA ALA A 73 9.31 6.29 2.95
C ALA A 73 9.94 7.29 3.92
N ALA A 74 9.51 8.54 3.88
CA ALA A 74 9.92 9.57 4.82
C ALA A 74 8.76 10.54 5.09
N VAL A 75 8.82 11.25 6.21
CA VAL A 75 7.87 12.32 6.51
C VAL A 75 8.57 13.66 6.45
N ARG A 76 7.99 14.59 5.71
CA ARG A 76 8.33 16.01 5.72
C ARG A 76 7.26 16.77 6.50
N ASP A 77 7.69 17.55 7.48
CA ASP A 77 6.79 18.41 8.24
C ASP A 77 6.35 19.61 7.42
N GLY A 78 5.03 19.76 7.27
CA GLY A 78 4.40 21.01 6.87
C GLY A 78 3.89 21.79 8.09
N LEU A 79 3.52 23.05 7.88
CA LEU A 79 3.03 23.93 8.95
C LEU A 79 1.78 23.33 9.64
N PHE A 80 0.84 22.78 8.87
CA PHE A 80 -0.44 22.23 9.35
C PHE A 80 -0.70 20.77 8.96
N ARG A 81 0.16 20.18 8.13
CA ARG A 81 0.01 18.82 7.58
C ARG A 81 1.34 18.09 7.63
N GLY A 82 1.29 16.76 7.61
CA GLY A 82 2.45 15.92 7.30
C GLY A 82 2.44 15.60 5.81
N ILE A 83 3.61 15.56 5.19
CA ILE A 83 3.76 15.11 3.80
C ILE A 83 4.53 13.80 3.85
N LEU A 84 3.88 12.71 3.48
CA LEU A 84 4.52 11.43 3.27
C LEU A 84 5.20 11.45 1.90
N LEU A 85 6.49 11.17 1.87
CA LEU A 85 7.31 11.03 0.68
C LEU A 85 7.62 9.55 0.49
N ILE A 86 7.21 8.98 -0.64
CA ILE A 86 7.40 7.56 -0.96
C ILE A 86 8.37 7.48 -2.14
N ALA A 87 9.54 6.90 -1.94
CA ALA A 87 10.53 6.72 -2.99
C ALA A 87 10.16 5.50 -3.84
N VAL A 88 9.94 5.68 -5.14
CA VAL A 88 9.46 4.64 -6.07
C VAL A 88 10.25 4.71 -7.38
N GLY A 89 11.01 3.67 -7.71
CA GLY A 89 11.71 3.57 -9.00
C GLY A 89 12.58 4.79 -9.37
N GLY A 90 13.20 5.44 -8.38
CA GLY A 90 14.00 6.67 -8.56
C GLY A 90 13.20 7.98 -8.56
N ASN A 91 11.86 7.92 -8.49
CA ASN A 91 10.98 9.07 -8.32
C ASN A 91 10.48 9.18 -6.87
N THR A 92 9.82 10.28 -6.53
CA THR A 92 9.15 10.48 -5.23
C THR A 92 7.67 10.76 -5.46
N VAL A 93 6.82 9.97 -4.80
CA VAL A 93 5.38 10.21 -4.72
C VAL A 93 5.08 10.93 -3.41
N GLU A 94 4.43 12.08 -3.49
CA GLU A 94 4.03 12.85 -2.31
C GLU A 94 2.57 12.59 -1.95
N PHE A 95 2.29 12.40 -0.66
CA PHE A 95 0.93 12.23 -0.13
C PHE A 95 0.75 13.11 1.12
N SER A 96 -0.12 14.12 1.03
CA SER A 96 -0.29 15.11 2.10
C SER A 96 -1.46 14.74 3.02
N THR A 97 -1.22 14.49 4.30
CA THR A 97 -2.26 14.11 5.25
C THR A 97 -2.02 14.71 6.65
N GLY A 98 -2.79 14.32 7.66
CA GLY A 98 -2.54 14.72 9.05
C GLY A 98 -1.14 14.32 9.51
N LYS A 99 -0.48 15.11 10.37
CA LYS A 99 0.90 14.80 10.82
C LYS A 99 1.01 13.41 11.45
N ALA A 100 0.05 13.07 12.32
CA ALA A 100 -0.01 11.75 12.96
C ALA A 100 -0.26 10.64 11.94
N ALA A 101 -1.15 10.86 10.97
CA ALA A 101 -1.40 9.91 9.88
C ALA A 101 -0.16 9.71 9.00
N ALA A 102 0.56 10.78 8.63
CA ALA A 102 1.78 10.70 7.82
C ALA A 102 2.88 9.89 8.52
N GLY A 103 3.13 10.15 9.80
CA GLY A 103 4.06 9.36 10.62
C GLY A 103 3.64 7.90 10.74
N HIS A 104 2.35 7.64 10.91
CA HIS A 104 1.83 6.28 10.99
C HIS A 104 2.01 5.51 9.67
N LEU A 105 1.66 6.12 8.54
CA LEU A 105 1.79 5.52 7.21
C LEU A 105 3.26 5.24 6.87
N CYS A 106 4.15 6.20 7.15
CA CYS A 106 5.59 6.02 6.98
C CYS A 106 6.08 4.78 7.74
N ARG A 107 5.75 4.68 9.02
CA ARG A 107 6.15 3.53 9.85
C ARG A 107 5.62 2.21 9.30
N VAL A 108 4.35 2.14 8.86
CA VAL A 108 3.79 0.90 8.30
C VAL A 108 4.48 0.50 7.00
N ILE A 109 4.80 1.47 6.13
CA ILE A 109 5.52 1.20 4.89
C ILE A 109 6.94 0.69 5.21
N GLU A 110 7.66 1.35 6.11
CA GLU A 110 9.03 0.94 6.51
C GLU A 110 9.04 -0.44 7.18
N GLU A 111 8.13 -0.69 8.14
CA GLU A 111 7.97 -2.01 8.77
C GLU A 111 7.69 -3.08 7.73
N ARG A 112 6.88 -2.75 6.72
CA ARG A 112 6.57 -3.69 5.65
C ARG A 112 7.77 -3.91 4.73
N LEU A 113 8.52 -2.89 4.34
CA LEU A 113 9.75 -3.04 3.55
C LEU A 113 10.79 -3.89 4.31
N ALA A 114 10.94 -3.68 5.62
CA ALA A 114 11.88 -4.40 6.46
C ALA A 114 11.51 -5.89 6.63
N ALA A 115 10.22 -6.23 6.60
CA ALA A 115 9.76 -7.61 6.74
C ALA A 115 10.02 -8.49 5.50
N GLY A 116 10.67 -7.98 4.45
CA GLY A 116 11.05 -8.76 3.27
C GLY A 116 9.87 -9.09 2.34
N PRO A 117 10.08 -9.83 1.24
CA PRO A 117 9.02 -10.12 0.26
C PRO A 117 7.84 -10.87 0.91
N VAL A 118 6.60 -10.57 0.49
CA VAL A 118 5.45 -11.41 0.84
C VAL A 118 5.64 -12.71 0.07
N GLU A 119 6.08 -13.77 0.74
CA GLU A 119 6.05 -15.08 0.11
C GLU A 119 4.59 -15.46 -0.14
N ASN A 120 4.25 -15.72 -1.40
CA ASN A 120 2.96 -16.28 -1.75
C ASN A 120 2.77 -17.56 -0.90
N PRO A 121 1.70 -17.69 -0.10
CA PRO A 121 1.48 -18.88 0.72
C PRO A 121 1.53 -20.17 -0.10
N LEU A 122 1.15 -20.11 -1.37
CA LEU A 122 1.26 -21.23 -2.30
C LEU A 122 2.72 -21.57 -2.64
N LEU A 123 3.60 -20.58 -2.81
CA LEU A 123 5.02 -20.81 -3.02
C LEU A 123 5.69 -21.38 -1.77
N ARG A 124 5.28 -20.92 -0.58
CA ARG A 124 5.75 -21.50 0.69
C ARG A 124 5.32 -22.97 0.83
N ASN A 125 4.04 -23.27 0.60
CA ASN A 125 3.55 -24.64 0.60
C ASN A 125 4.25 -25.50 -0.46
N LEU A 126 4.56 -24.94 -1.64
CA LEU A 126 5.31 -25.62 -2.69
C LEU A 126 6.72 -25.98 -2.23
N ALA A 127 7.41 -25.06 -1.56
CA ALA A 127 8.74 -25.26 -1.01
C ALA A 127 8.73 -26.30 0.13
N GLU A 128 7.71 -26.29 0.99
CA GLU A 128 7.53 -27.29 2.05
C GLU A 128 7.32 -28.70 1.46
N LEU A 129 6.51 -28.83 0.40
CA LEU A 129 6.29 -30.11 -0.30
C LEU A 129 7.57 -30.62 -0.97
N HIS A 130 8.37 -29.74 -1.56
CA HIS A 130 9.67 -30.09 -2.14
C HIS A 130 10.67 -30.52 -1.06
N ALA A 131 10.77 -29.78 0.05
CA ALA A 131 11.62 -30.13 1.18
C ALA A 131 11.22 -31.46 1.85
N ALA A 132 9.94 -31.82 1.83
CA ALA A 132 9.43 -33.11 2.28
C ALA A 132 9.70 -34.26 1.28
N GLY A 133 10.30 -33.98 0.12
CA GLY A 133 10.57 -34.95 -0.94
C GLY A 133 9.32 -35.43 -1.68
N LEU A 134 8.20 -34.73 -1.55
CA LEU A 134 6.93 -35.06 -2.23
C LEU A 134 6.88 -34.53 -3.68
N LEU A 135 7.76 -33.59 -4.02
CA LEU A 135 7.97 -33.08 -5.36
C LEU A 135 9.41 -33.32 -5.77
N THR A 136 9.61 -33.75 -7.01
CA THR A 136 10.94 -33.72 -7.64
C THR A 136 11.34 -32.28 -7.97
N ASP A 137 12.65 -32.02 -8.16
CA ASP A 137 13.16 -30.70 -8.54
C ASP A 137 12.48 -30.15 -9.81
N ALA A 138 12.22 -31.02 -10.78
CA ALA A 138 11.55 -30.66 -12.03
C ALA A 138 10.07 -30.26 -11.80
N GLU A 139 9.36 -30.95 -10.92
CA GLU A 139 7.96 -30.63 -10.59
C GLU A 139 7.85 -29.35 -9.75
N TYR A 140 8.81 -29.13 -8.84
CA TYR A 140 8.91 -27.90 -8.07
C TYR A 140 9.14 -26.70 -9.00
N GLU A 141 10.13 -26.76 -9.89
CA GLU A 141 10.42 -25.65 -10.81
C GLU A 141 9.28 -25.40 -11.79
N ALA A 142 8.63 -26.44 -12.33
CA ALA A 142 7.48 -26.28 -13.21
C ALA A 142 6.29 -25.61 -12.50
N LYS A 143 5.99 -26.01 -11.25
CA LYS A 143 4.89 -25.43 -10.47
C LYS A 143 5.22 -24.03 -9.96
N ARG A 144 6.49 -23.76 -9.61
CA ARG A 144 6.98 -22.44 -9.21
C ARG A 144 6.89 -21.45 -10.36
N ALA A 145 7.27 -21.84 -11.57
CA ALA A 145 7.15 -21.01 -12.77
C ALA A 145 5.70 -20.67 -13.12
N GLY A 146 4.73 -21.52 -12.77
CA GLY A 146 3.30 -21.23 -12.96
C GLY A 146 2.67 -20.37 -11.86
N LEU A 147 3.37 -20.14 -10.75
CA LEU A 147 2.89 -19.36 -9.58
C LEU A 147 3.56 -17.98 -9.46
N LEU A 148 4.59 -17.72 -10.27
CA LEU A 148 5.26 -16.43 -10.47
C LEU A 148 4.61 -15.67 -11.63
#